data_AF-A0A2H9PQH3-F1
#
_entry.id   AF-A0A2H9PQH3-F1
#
_cell.length_a   1.000
_cell.length_b   1.000
_cell.length_c   1.000
_cell.angle_alpha   90.00
_cell.angle_beta   90.00
_cell.angle_gamma   90.00
#
_symmetry.space_group_name_H-M   'P 1'
#
loop_
_entity.id
_entity.type
_entity.pdbx_description
1 polymer ?
#
loop_
_entity_poly.entity_id
_entity_poly.type
_entity_poly.pdbx_seq_one_letter_code
_entity_poly.pdbx_strand_id
1 'polypeptide(L)'
;MKHHYLRVYLALQGRELEEDKFYLSQRACQDVGMEMTIEHWVNGSEKHAARFEDAYNQHEDEVVSYCTTSCVGPMNCPGFGKCEMPMDLVHKLLHD
;
A
#
# COMPACT_ATOMS: atom_id res chain seq x y z
N MET A 1 6.50 2.76 -16.36
CA MET A 1 5.85 3.80 -15.54
C MET A 1 6.93 4.63 -14.86
N LYS A 2 6.78 5.96 -14.81
CA LYS A 2 7.70 6.85 -14.09
C LYS A 2 7.03 7.26 -12.79
N HIS A 3 7.24 6.49 -11.72
CA HIS A 3 6.73 6.86 -10.40
C HIS A 3 7.53 8.08 -9.90
N HIS A 4 7.02 9.28 -10.17
CA HIS A 4 7.60 10.52 -9.67
C HIS A 4 7.60 10.57 -8.13
N TYR A 5 6.77 9.72 -7.50
CA TYR A 5 6.65 9.58 -6.05
C TYR A 5 6.88 8.15 -5.56
N LEU A 6 7.95 7.49 -6.02
CA LEU A 6 8.30 6.10 -5.65
C LEU A 6 8.24 5.80 -4.13
N ARG A 7 8.60 6.75 -3.28
CA ARG A 7 8.53 6.57 -1.81
C ARG A 7 7.10 6.45 -1.27
N VAL A 8 6.15 7.13 -1.90
CA VAL A 8 4.71 7.09 -1.54
C VAL A 8 4.15 5.73 -1.93
N TYR A 9 4.42 5.32 -3.18
CA TYR A 9 4.06 4.02 -3.73
C TYR A 9 4.54 2.86 -2.85
N LEU A 10 5.85 2.80 -2.55
CA LEU A 10 6.44 1.71 -1.75
C LEU A 10 5.89 1.68 -0.32
N ALA A 11 5.56 2.85 0.24
CA ALA A 11 4.99 2.91 1.58
C ALA A 11 3.55 2.38 1.64
N LEU A 12 2.70 2.66 0.64
CA LEU A 12 1.35 2.07 0.59
C LEU A 12 1.40 0.59 0.30
N GLN A 13 2.24 0.17 -0.66
CA GLN A 13 2.41 -1.24 -0.97
C GLN A 13 2.83 -2.03 0.28
N GLY A 14 3.74 -1.48 1.10
CA GLY A 14 4.13 -2.12 2.36
C GLY A 14 2.98 -2.26 3.36
N ARG A 15 2.03 -1.32 3.38
CA ARG A 15 0.85 -1.38 4.26
C ARG A 15 -0.14 -2.44 3.80
N GLU A 16 -0.42 -2.49 2.50
CA GLU A 16 -1.24 -3.53 1.89
C GLU A 16 -0.67 -4.93 2.12
N LEU A 17 0.66 -5.09 2.02
CA LEU A 17 1.33 -6.35 2.32
C LEU A 17 1.19 -6.76 3.79
N GLU A 18 1.31 -5.83 4.73
CA GLU A 18 1.10 -6.14 6.15
C GLU A 18 -0.37 -6.53 6.46
N GLU A 19 -1.32 -5.91 5.76
CA GLU A 19 -2.73 -6.30 5.85
C GLU A 19 -2.99 -7.69 5.26
N ASP A 20 -2.47 -7.99 4.07
CA ASP A 20 -2.59 -9.32 3.45
C ASP A 20 -1.96 -10.40 4.35
N LYS A 21 -0.77 -10.11 4.93
CA LYS A 21 -0.15 -10.99 5.93
C LYS A 21 -1.07 -11.26 7.10
N PHE A 22 -1.73 -10.23 7.64
CA PHE A 22 -2.66 -10.38 8.75
C PHE A 22 -3.81 -11.30 8.37
N TYR A 23 -4.47 -11.09 7.22
CA TYR A 23 -5.58 -11.93 6.77
C TYR A 23 -5.16 -13.38 6.53
N LEU A 24 -4.02 -13.61 5.86
CA LEU A 24 -3.48 -14.95 5.64
C LEU A 24 -3.15 -15.65 6.96
N SER A 25 -2.55 -14.92 7.92
CA SER A 25 -2.22 -15.46 9.24
C SER A 25 -3.47 -15.85 10.03
N GLN A 26 -4.52 -15.04 9.97
CA GLN A 26 -5.82 -15.36 10.58
C GLN A 26 -6.42 -16.63 9.97
N ARG A 27 -6.40 -16.76 8.64
CA ARG A 27 -6.92 -17.93 7.93
C ARG A 27 -6.12 -19.21 8.22
N ALA A 28 -4.80 -19.08 8.38
CA ALA A 28 -3.91 -20.20 8.67
C ALA A 28 -3.83 -20.54 10.18
N CYS A 29 -4.41 -19.71 11.05
CA CYS A 29 -4.26 -19.78 12.51
C CYS A 29 -2.79 -19.77 12.99
N GLN A 30 -1.89 -19.16 12.22
CA GLN A 30 -0.47 -19.05 12.51
C GLN A 30 0.16 -17.91 11.70
N ASP A 31 1.29 -17.36 12.14
CA ASP A 31 2.05 -16.39 11.34
C ASP A 31 2.59 -17.06 10.07
N VAL A 32 2.15 -16.60 8.89
CA VAL A 32 2.60 -17.12 7.59
C VAL A 32 3.93 -16.53 7.13
N GLY A 33 4.41 -15.45 7.76
CA GLY A 33 5.62 -14.74 7.38
C GLY A 33 5.48 -13.91 6.10
N MET A 34 6.50 -13.10 5.82
CA MET A 34 6.47 -12.16 4.69
C MET A 34 6.73 -12.82 3.34
N GLU A 35 7.53 -13.88 3.30
CA GLU A 35 7.84 -14.60 2.06
C GLU A 35 6.58 -15.18 1.42
N MET A 36 5.76 -15.89 2.20
CA MET A 36 4.48 -16.43 1.73
C MET A 36 3.50 -15.32 1.34
N THR A 37 3.50 -14.21 2.08
CA THR A 37 2.64 -13.07 1.77
C THR A 37 3.00 -12.43 0.43
N ILE A 38 4.30 -12.23 0.16
CA ILE A 38 4.76 -11.69 -1.13
C ILE A 38 4.41 -12.65 -2.27
N GLU A 39 4.57 -13.96 -2.08
CA GLU A 39 4.17 -14.96 -3.07
C GLU A 39 2.68 -14.90 -3.36
N HIS A 40 1.84 -14.82 -2.33
CA HIS A 40 0.39 -14.64 -2.47
C HIS A 40 0.03 -13.32 -3.17
N TRP A 41 0.68 -12.22 -2.78
CA TRP A 41 0.46 -10.89 -3.32
C TRP A 41 0.73 -10.80 -4.83
N VAL A 42 1.83 -11.40 -5.29
CA VAL A 42 2.29 -11.34 -6.68
C VAL A 42 1.64 -12.41 -7.54
N ASN A 43 1.58 -13.66 -7.04
CA ASN A 43 1.20 -14.84 -7.83
C ASN A 43 -0.19 -15.39 -7.48
N GLY A 44 -0.87 -14.83 -6.49
CA GLY A 44 -2.20 -15.25 -6.08
C GLY A 44 -3.25 -15.00 -7.16
N SER A 45 -4.34 -15.79 -7.12
CA SER A 45 -5.45 -15.68 -8.06
C SER A 45 -6.18 -14.33 -8.00
N GLU A 46 -6.07 -13.64 -6.87
CA GLU A 46 -6.73 -12.35 -6.61
C GLU A 46 -5.99 -11.16 -7.24
N LYS A 47 -4.78 -11.39 -7.79
CA LYS A 47 -3.97 -10.39 -8.52
C LYS A 47 -3.75 -9.10 -7.72
N HIS A 48 -3.50 -9.21 -6.42
CA HIS A 48 -3.37 -8.04 -5.52
C HIS A 48 -2.35 -7.02 -6.00
N ALA A 49 -1.14 -7.46 -6.40
CA ALA A 49 -0.12 -6.56 -6.94
C ALA A 49 -0.61 -5.72 -8.12
N ALA A 50 -1.33 -6.32 -9.08
CA ALA A 50 -1.82 -5.63 -10.26
C ALA A 50 -2.98 -4.69 -9.93
N ARG A 51 -3.91 -5.11 -9.05
CA ARG A 51 -5.02 -4.27 -8.60
C ARG A 51 -4.51 -3.04 -7.85
N PHE A 52 -3.53 -3.22 -6.97
CA PHE A 52 -2.88 -2.12 -6.27
C PHE A 52 -2.19 -1.15 -7.24
N GLU A 53 -1.44 -1.67 -8.22
CA GLU A 53 -0.77 -0.84 -9.22
C GLU A 53 -1.78 -0.04 -10.05
N ASP A 54 -2.86 -0.68 -10.51
CA ASP A 54 -3.93 -0.03 -11.27
C ASP A 54 -4.66 1.04 -10.44
N ALA A 55 -4.98 0.75 -9.17
CA ALA A 55 -5.63 1.67 -8.25
C ALA A 55 -4.73 2.89 -7.95
N TYR A 56 -3.47 2.64 -7.59
CA TYR A 56 -2.51 3.72 -7.33
C TYR A 56 -2.33 4.61 -8.56
N ASN A 57 -2.20 4.03 -9.75
CA ASN A 57 -2.00 4.82 -10.97
C ASN A 57 -3.22 5.66 -11.35
N GLN A 58 -4.44 5.20 -11.03
CA GLN A 58 -5.67 5.95 -11.26
C GLN A 58 -5.84 7.10 -10.25
N HIS A 59 -5.27 6.97 -9.05
CA HIS A 59 -5.46 7.89 -7.93
C HIS A 59 -4.16 8.55 -7.44
N GLU A 60 -3.08 8.52 -8.24
CA GLU A 60 -1.75 8.98 -7.82
C GLU A 60 -1.77 10.42 -7.31
N ASP A 61 -2.45 11.33 -8.03
CA ASP A 61 -2.53 12.74 -7.66
C ASP A 61 -3.25 12.95 -6.32
N GLU A 62 -4.32 12.18 -6.04
CA GLU A 62 -5.07 12.25 -4.78
C GLU A 62 -4.23 11.73 -3.61
N VAL A 63 -3.61 10.57 -3.79
CA VAL A 63 -2.72 9.93 -2.82
C VAL A 63 -1.53 10.84 -2.48
N VAL A 64 -0.88 11.40 -3.49
CA VAL A 64 0.28 12.29 -3.32
C VAL A 64 -0.15 13.62 -2.70
N SER A 65 -1.25 14.21 -3.15
CA SER A 65 -1.82 15.41 -2.56
C SER A 65 -2.07 15.19 -1.06
N TYR A 66 -2.75 14.10 -0.69
CA TYR A 66 -2.97 13.76 0.70
C TYR A 66 -1.67 13.61 1.49
N CYS A 67 -0.68 12.87 0.98
CA CYS A 67 0.58 12.74 1.71
C CYS A 67 1.27 14.11 1.91
N THR A 68 1.30 14.94 0.87
CA THR A 68 1.99 16.24 0.95
C THR A 68 1.28 17.23 1.88
N THR A 69 -0.05 17.20 1.96
CA THR A 69 -0.84 18.08 2.84
C THR A 69 -0.88 17.59 4.28
N SER A 70 -1.04 16.28 4.48
CA SER A 70 -1.33 15.70 5.80
C SER A 70 -0.07 15.29 6.56
N CYS A 71 1.04 15.04 5.85
CA CYS A 71 2.29 14.53 6.44
C CYS A 71 3.43 15.58 6.52
N VAL A 72 3.15 16.82 6.06
CA VAL A 72 3.93 18.07 6.15
C VAL A 72 5.37 18.05 5.61
N GLY A 73 5.55 18.64 4.42
CA GLY A 73 6.82 19.24 3.98
C GLY A 73 7.01 19.25 2.45
N PRO A 74 7.41 20.37 1.82
CA PRO A 74 7.22 20.66 0.40
C PRO A 74 7.93 19.74 -0.62
N MET A 75 8.77 18.78 -0.20
CA MET A 75 9.48 17.90 -1.15
C MET A 75 9.83 16.50 -0.64
N ASN A 76 9.31 16.05 0.50
CA ASN A 76 9.61 14.70 0.99
C ASN A 76 8.46 14.20 1.86
N CYS A 77 7.39 13.67 1.25
CA CYS A 77 6.61 12.63 1.92
C CYS A 77 7.62 11.52 2.24
N PRO A 78 8.00 11.26 3.51
CA PRO A 78 9.02 10.28 3.87
C PRO A 78 8.52 8.84 3.67
N GLY A 79 7.44 8.66 2.90
CA GLY A 79 6.53 7.54 2.96
C GLY A 79 5.57 7.66 4.15
N PHE A 80 4.50 6.88 4.13
CA PHE A 80 3.54 6.70 5.23
C PHE A 80 4.15 6.06 6.50
N GLY A 81 5.48 5.90 6.57
CA GLY A 81 6.17 5.42 7.77
C GLY A 81 6.32 6.45 8.89
N LYS A 82 6.16 7.76 8.61
CA LYS A 82 6.12 8.82 9.65
C LYS A 82 4.75 9.48 9.80
N CYS A 83 3.82 9.11 8.92
CA CYS A 83 2.49 9.66 8.82
C CYS A 83 1.55 8.47 8.74
N GLU A 84 1.14 7.97 9.90
CA GLU A 84 0.28 6.81 9.98
C GLU A 84 -1.05 7.12 9.28
N MET A 85 -1.36 6.35 8.24
CA MET A 85 -2.70 6.26 7.71
C MET A 85 -3.34 4.97 8.20
N PRO A 86 -4.52 5.03 8.83
CA PRO A 86 -5.35 3.84 9.04
C PRO A 86 -5.60 3.12 7.71
N MET A 87 -5.70 1.79 7.71
CA MET A 87 -5.96 1.03 6.47
C MET A 87 -7.26 1.46 5.78
N ASP A 88 -8.31 1.79 6.55
CA ASP A 88 -9.56 2.34 6.00
C ASP A 88 -9.33 3.60 5.12
N LEU A 89 -8.32 4.41 5.46
CA LEU A 89 -7.97 5.59 4.68
C LEU A 89 -7.11 5.23 3.47
N VAL A 90 -6.25 4.21 3.57
CA VAL A 90 -5.51 3.68 2.42
C VAL A 90 -6.51 3.21 1.36
N HIS A 91 -7.47 2.37 1.74
CA HIS A 91 -8.47 1.85 0.82
C HIS A 91 -9.36 2.95 0.24
N LYS A 92 -9.72 3.93 1.08
CA LYS A 92 -10.47 5.11 0.60
C LYS A 92 -9.72 5.90 -0.47
N LEU A 93 -8.40 6.07 -0.35
CA LEU A 93 -7.60 6.82 -1.34
C LEU A 93 -7.30 5.99 -2.60
N LEU A 94 -7.23 4.67 -2.48
CA LEU A 94 -7.06 3.74 -3.60
C LEU A 94 -8.39 3.39 -4.30
N HIS A 95 -9.53 3.70 -3.67
CA HIS A 95 -10.88 3.36 -4.11
C HIS A 95 -11.07 1.85 -4.32
N ASP A 96 -10.52 1.02 -3.44
CA ASP A 96 -10.55 -0.44 -3.51
C ASP A 96 -11.31 -1.16 -2.37
#